data_AF-A0A7J2S8T3-F1
#
_entry.id   AF-A0A7J2S8T3-F1
#
_cell.length_a   1.000
_cell.length_b   1.000
_cell.length_c   1.000
_cell.angle_alpha   90.00
_cell.angle_beta   90.00
_cell.angle_gamma   90.00
#
_symmetry.space_group_name_H-M   'P 1'
#
loop_
_entity.id
_entity.type
_entity.pdbx_description
1 polymer ?
#
loop_
_entity_poly.entity_id
_entity_poly.type
_entity_poly.pdbx_seq_one_letter_code
_entity_poly.pdbx_strand_id
1 'polypeptide(L)'
;METKGTPLYRRRLSEEEIIQICKLLVEKNGIRSIERITGHHRDTIGRLLEGLAEHAEKMNEYLITNVGLSPMECDELWSMVKKNRRKLSTMAQLNLKKVMHGSIPV
;
A
#
# COMPACT_ATOMS: atom_id res chain seq x y z
N MET A 1 10.74 16.10 17.09
CA MET A 1 9.57 15.21 16.87
C MET A 1 9.91 14.31 15.70
N GLU A 2 10.09 13.02 15.97
CA GLU A 2 10.63 12.04 15.00
C GLU A 2 9.67 11.74 13.84
N THR A 3 8.35 11.81 14.05
CA THR A 3 7.35 11.50 13.03
C THR A 3 6.86 12.70 12.22
N LYS A 4 7.51 13.87 12.35
CA LYS A 4 7.05 15.09 11.65
C LYS A 4 7.21 14.92 10.14
N GLY A 5 6.14 15.19 9.39
CA GLY A 5 6.12 15.04 7.93
C GLY A 5 5.80 13.63 7.44
N THR A 6 5.42 12.71 8.33
CA THR A 6 4.98 11.36 7.96
C THR A 6 3.49 11.16 8.23
N PRO A 7 2.84 10.15 7.61
CA PRO A 7 1.45 9.81 7.90
C PRO A 7 1.17 9.43 9.38
N LEU A 8 2.23 9.10 10.13
CA LEU A 8 2.19 8.75 11.54
C LEU A 8 2.17 9.98 12.47
N TYR A 9 2.35 11.18 11.93
CA TYR A 9 2.44 12.39 12.73
C TYR A 9 1.14 12.65 13.53
N ARG A 10 1.29 12.84 14.85
CA ARG A 10 0.18 13.15 15.80
C ARG A 10 -0.98 12.13 15.75
N ARG A 11 -0.73 10.90 15.34
CA ARG A 11 -1.72 9.83 15.43
C ARG A 11 -1.82 9.33 16.87
N ARG A 12 -3.04 8.99 17.28
CA ARG A 12 -3.31 8.37 18.59
C ARG A 12 -3.12 6.85 18.56
N LEU A 13 -3.18 6.26 17.37
CA LEU A 13 -2.88 4.85 17.14
C LEU A 13 -1.37 4.64 17.23
N SER A 14 -0.96 3.50 17.78
CA SER A 14 0.44 3.06 17.72
C SER A 14 0.85 2.75 16.27
N GLU A 15 2.14 2.71 16.02
CA GLU A 15 2.66 2.37 14.69
C GLU A 15 2.24 0.94 14.29
N GLU A 16 2.27 0.00 15.24
CA GLU A 16 1.85 -1.39 15.04
C GLU A 16 0.37 -1.50 14.64
N GLU A 17 -0.50 -0.73 15.29
CA GLU A 17 -1.94 -0.68 14.97
C GLU A 17 -2.17 -0.15 13.54
N ILE A 18 -1.45 0.93 13.17
CA ILE A 18 -1.53 1.51 11.83
C ILE A 18 -1.04 0.50 10.78
N ILE A 19 0.09 -0.16 11.03
CA ILE A 19 0.63 -1.20 10.15
C ILE A 19 -0.37 -2.35 9.99
N GLN A 20 -1.02 -2.78 11.08
CA GLN A 20 -2.01 -3.85 11.04
C GLN A 20 -3.23 -3.46 10.19
N ILE A 21 -3.77 -2.26 10.38
CA ILE A 21 -4.88 -1.74 9.55
C ILE A 21 -4.48 -1.71 8.06
N CYS A 22 -3.28 -1.21 7.75
CA CYS A 22 -2.79 -1.14 6.37
C CYS A 22 -2.62 -2.53 5.74
N LYS A 23 -2.08 -3.50 6.49
CA LYS A 23 -1.96 -4.90 6.03
C LYS A 23 -3.32 -5.48 5.69
N LEU A 24 -4.31 -5.30 6.55
CA LEU A 24 -5.67 -5.82 6.30
C LEU A 24 -6.30 -5.18 5.06
N LEU A 25 -6.09 -3.88 4.84
CA LEU A 25 -6.53 -3.19 3.63
C LEU A 25 -5.88 -3.77 2.36
N VAL A 26 -4.57 -4.02 2.39
CA VAL A 26 -3.83 -4.62 1.27
C VAL A 26 -4.34 -6.04 0.96
N GLU A 27 -4.75 -6.79 1.99
CA GLU A 27 -5.42 -8.09 1.87
C GLU A 27 -6.90 -7.98 1.44
N LYS A 28 -7.33 -6.81 0.95
CA LYS A 28 -8.67 -6.52 0.42
C LYS A 28 -9.80 -6.59 1.45
N ASN A 29 -9.50 -6.45 2.74
CA ASN A 29 -10.54 -6.31 3.75
C ASN A 29 -11.24 -4.95 3.64
N GLY A 30 -12.58 -4.95 3.62
CA GLY A 30 -13.35 -3.72 3.74
C GLY A 30 -13.26 -3.13 5.15
N ILE A 31 -13.50 -1.81 5.29
CA ILE A 31 -13.39 -1.07 6.57
C ILE A 31 -14.17 -1.74 7.72
N ARG A 32 -15.38 -2.25 7.45
CA ARG A 32 -16.18 -2.98 8.45
C ARG A 32 -15.56 -4.30 8.90
N SER A 33 -14.83 -4.98 8.01
CA SER A 33 -14.07 -6.18 8.36
C SER A 33 -12.90 -5.82 9.25
N ILE A 34 -12.17 -4.76 8.89
CA ILE A 34 -11.04 -4.24 9.67
C ILE A 34 -11.50 -3.83 11.07
N GLU A 35 -12.62 -3.11 11.20
CA GLU A 35 -13.23 -2.74 12.48
C GLU A 35 -13.46 -3.95 13.39
N ARG A 36 -13.98 -5.05 12.86
CA ARG A 36 -14.18 -6.29 13.64
C ARG A 36 -12.88 -6.99 14.03
N ILE A 37 -11.86 -6.91 13.17
CA ILE A 37 -10.57 -7.59 13.38
C ILE A 37 -9.71 -6.82 14.38
N THR A 38 -9.67 -5.49 14.29
CA THR A 38 -8.79 -4.63 15.10
C THR A 38 -9.49 -4.01 16.30
N GLY A 39 -10.82 -3.99 16.33
CA GLY A 39 -11.59 -3.33 17.39
C GLY A 39 -11.64 -1.80 17.29
N HIS A 40 -11.00 -1.21 16.27
CA HIS A 40 -11.06 0.24 16.06
C HIS A 40 -12.34 0.63 15.32
N HIS A 41 -13.01 1.69 15.78
CA HIS A 41 -14.20 2.21 15.12
C HIS A 41 -13.92 2.59 13.67
N ARG A 42 -14.87 2.29 12.76
CA ARG A 42 -14.73 2.55 11.31
C ARG A 42 -14.34 3.97 10.94
N ASP A 43 -14.79 4.98 11.70
CA ASP A 43 -14.43 6.39 11.43
C ASP A 43 -12.96 6.67 11.74
N THR A 44 -12.41 5.99 12.76
CA THR A 44 -10.98 6.08 13.09
C THR A 44 -10.15 5.45 11.98
N ILE A 45 -10.59 4.29 11.48
CA ILE A 45 -9.97 3.62 10.33
C ILE A 45 -10.08 4.52 9.08
N GLY A 46 -11.27 5.07 8.80
CA GLY A 46 -11.51 5.97 7.67
C GLY A 46 -10.58 7.19 7.68
N ARG A 47 -10.52 7.92 8.80
CA ARG A 47 -9.63 9.09 8.97
C ARG A 47 -8.13 8.73 8.90
N LEU A 48 -7.77 7.51 9.25
CA LEU A 48 -6.40 7.02 9.04
C LEU A 48 -6.12 6.84 7.54
N LEU A 49 -7.02 6.14 6.84
CA LEU A 49 -6.88 5.85 5.41
C LEU A 49 -6.93 7.11 4.54
N GLU A 50 -7.81 8.07 4.86
CA GLU A 50 -7.88 9.37 4.19
C GLU A 50 -6.54 10.12 4.32
N GLY A 51 -6.01 10.26 5.53
CA GLY A 51 -4.73 10.94 5.71
C GLY A 51 -3.52 10.18 5.16
N LEU A 52 -3.62 8.85 4.99
CA LEU A 52 -2.63 8.08 4.23
C LEU A 52 -2.71 8.37 2.74
N ALA A 53 -3.91 8.46 2.18
CA ALA A 53 -4.15 8.81 0.77
C ALA A 53 -3.63 10.22 0.46
N GLU A 54 -3.93 11.21 1.31
CA GLU A 54 -3.41 12.58 1.17
C GLU A 54 -1.87 12.63 1.17
N HIS A 55 -1.22 11.82 2.02
CA HIS A 55 0.24 11.75 2.00
C HIS A 55 0.79 11.04 0.76
N ALA A 56 0.10 10.02 0.26
CA ALA A 56 0.48 9.35 -0.99
C ALA A 56 0.37 10.30 -2.19
N GLU A 57 -0.66 11.15 -2.22
CA GLU A 57 -0.80 12.20 -3.23
C GLU A 57 0.35 13.21 -3.16
N LYS A 58 0.67 13.73 -1.96
CA LYS A 58 1.82 14.63 -1.76
C LYS A 58 3.15 13.99 -2.14
N MET A 59 3.32 12.69 -1.88
CA MET A 59 4.50 11.96 -2.31
C MET A 59 4.56 11.90 -3.84
N ASN A 60 3.45 11.61 -4.51
CA ASN A 60 3.39 11.55 -5.96
C ASN A 60 3.65 12.92 -6.61
N GLU A 61 3.08 13.99 -6.04
CA GLU A 61 3.38 15.37 -6.44
C GLU A 61 4.88 15.66 -6.30
N TYR A 62 5.46 15.39 -5.13
CA TYR A 62 6.90 15.58 -4.89
C TYR A 62 7.78 14.81 -5.89
N LEU A 63 7.43 13.58 -6.21
CA LEU A 63 8.15 12.78 -7.22
C LEU A 63 8.11 13.44 -8.60
N ILE A 64 6.99 14.04 -9.00
CA ILE A 64 6.86 14.70 -10.28
C ILE A 64 7.56 16.07 -10.27
N THR A 65 7.30 16.90 -9.26
CA THR A 65 7.73 18.30 -9.24
C THR A 65 9.17 18.49 -8.78
N ASN A 66 9.60 17.73 -7.77
CA ASN A 66 10.89 17.95 -7.13
C ASN A 66 11.96 16.98 -7.63
N VAL A 67 11.57 15.73 -7.93
CA VAL A 67 12.49 14.74 -8.50
C VAL A 67 12.51 14.83 -10.03
N GLY A 68 11.46 15.40 -10.64
CA GLY A 68 11.37 15.58 -12.10
C GLY A 68 10.97 14.32 -12.85
N LEU A 69 10.34 13.34 -12.18
CA LEU A 69 9.84 12.14 -12.84
C LEU A 69 8.64 12.48 -13.72
N SER A 70 8.58 11.86 -14.90
CA SER A 70 7.36 11.87 -15.70
C SER A 70 6.26 11.04 -15.00
N PRO A 71 4.96 11.30 -15.28
CA PRO A 71 3.87 10.49 -14.75
C PRO A 71 4.04 8.99 -15.03
N MET A 72 4.59 8.64 -16.19
CA MET A 72 4.80 7.24 -16.60
C MET A 72 5.93 6.57 -15.79
N GLU A 73 7.01 7.29 -15.48
CA GLU A 73 8.07 6.78 -14.59
C GLU A 73 7.58 6.64 -13.14
N CYS A 74 6.73 7.55 -12.67
CA CYS A 74 6.04 7.39 -11.39
C CYS A 74 5.16 6.13 -11.38
N ASP A 75 4.38 5.88 -12.44
CA ASP A 75 3.57 4.67 -12.56
C ASP A 75 4.41 3.39 -12.57
N GLU A 76 5.55 3.40 -13.28
CA GLU A 76 6.50 2.28 -13.26
C GLU A 76 7.11 2.04 -11.88
N LEU A 77 7.47 3.12 -11.16
CA LEU A 77 7.95 3.06 -9.79
C LEU A 77 6.91 2.38 -8.88
N TRP A 78 5.66 2.83 -8.92
CA TRP A 78 4.59 2.24 -8.11
C TRP A 78 4.26 0.79 -8.53
N SER A 79 4.37 0.47 -9.82
CA SER A 79 4.26 -0.90 -10.33
C SER A 79 5.36 -1.80 -9.79
N MET A 80 6.61 -1.31 -9.71
CA MET A 80 7.72 -2.04 -9.11
C MET A 80 7.49 -2.31 -7.62
N VAL A 81 7.04 -1.30 -6.86
CA VAL A 81 6.73 -1.44 -5.43
C VAL A 81 5.58 -2.44 -5.20
N LYS A 82 4.56 -2.42 -6.08
CA LYS A 82 3.42 -3.34 -6.02
C LYS A 82 3.75 -4.78 -6.42
N LYS A 83 4.81 -5.01 -7.20
CA LYS A 83 5.22 -6.36 -7.63
C LYS A 83 5.63 -7.19 -6.41
N ASN A 84 4.85 -8.21 -6.12
CA ASN A 84 5.16 -9.18 -5.07
C ASN A 84 6.41 -9.97 -5.47
N ARG A 85 7.53 -9.73 -4.79
CA ARG A 85 8.83 -10.41 -5.02
C ARG A 85 8.86 -11.84 -4.46
N ARG A 86 7.73 -12.39 -4.00
CA ARG A 86 7.63 -13.82 -3.68
C ARG A 86 7.86 -14.60 -4.96
N LYS A 87 9.03 -15.25 -5.05
CA LYS A 87 9.23 -16.35 -5.99
C LYS A 87 8.20 -17.41 -5.67
N LEU A 88 7.19 -17.51 -6.53
CA LEU A 88 6.27 -18.65 -6.54
C LEU A 88 7.09 -19.93 -6.63
N SER A 89 6.63 -21.01 -5.99
CA SER A 89 7.26 -22.31 -6.17
C SER A 89 7.31 -22.67 -7.67
N THR A 90 8.32 -23.43 -8.08
CA THR A 90 8.47 -23.87 -9.48
C THR A 90 7.18 -24.48 -10.03
N MET A 91 6.45 -25.22 -9.17
CA MET A 91 5.17 -25.83 -9.51
C MET A 91 4.06 -24.80 -9.74
N ALA A 92 3.96 -23.78 -8.88
CA ALA A 92 2.97 -22.71 -9.04
C ALA A 92 3.26 -21.86 -10.30
N GLN A 93 4.54 -21.61 -10.62
CA GLN A 93 4.93 -20.93 -11.85
C GLN A 93 4.56 -21.74 -13.09
N LEU A 94 4.83 -23.05 -13.09
CA LEU A 94 4.51 -23.94 -14.20
C LEU A 94 3.00 -24.01 -14.44
N ASN A 95 2.21 -24.07 -13.37
CA ASN A 95 0.76 -24.05 -13.47
C ASN A 95 0.25 -22.72 -14.03
N LEU A 96 0.77 -21.58 -13.57
CA LEU A 96 0.36 -20.27 -14.10
C LEU A 96 0.73 -20.08 -15.58
N LYS A 97 1.89 -20.58 -16.04
CA LYS A 97 2.29 -20.54 -17.46
C LYS A 97 1.33 -21.31 -18.38
N LYS A 98 0.62 -22.33 -17.87
CA LYS A 98 -0.37 -23.09 -18.64
C LYS A 98 -1.67 -22.31 -18.84
N VAL A 99 -1.97 -21.34 -17.97
CA VAL A 99 -3.26 -20.64 -17.95
C VAL A 99 -3.15 -19.19 -18.42
N MET A 100 -1.98 -18.56 -18.27
CA MET A 100 -1.77 -17.16 -18.65
C MET A 100 -0.84 -17.03 -19.87
N HIS A 101 -1.32 -16.32 -20.89
CA HIS A 101 -0.62 -16.09 -22.16
C HIS A 101 0.31 -14.85 -22.16
N GLY A 102 0.49 -14.20 -21.01
CA GLY A 102 1.30 -12.99 -20.85
C GLY A 102 2.57 -13.20 -20.02
N SER A 103 3.59 -12.37 -20.26
CA SER A 103 4.90 -12.45 -19.59
C SER A 103 4.78 -12.32 -18.08
N ILE A 104 5.16 -13.37 -17.35
CA ILE A 104 5.38 -13.31 -15.90
C ILE A 104 6.60 -12.41 -15.67
N PRO A 105 6.47 -11.26 -14.97
CA PRO A 105 7.64 -10.48 -14.60
C PRO A 105 8.49 -11.34 -13.66
N VAL A 106 9.68 -11.69 -14.15
CA VAL A 106 10.75 -12.36 -13.38
C VAL A 106 11.31 -11.43 -12.32
#